data_AF-A0A7Y3LZ14-F1
#
_entry.id   AF-A0A7Y3LZ14-F1
#
_cell.length_a   1.000
_cell.length_b   1.000
_cell.length_c   1.000
_cell.angle_alpha   90.00
_cell.angle_beta   90.00
_cell.angle_gamma   90.00
#
_symmetry.space_group_name_H-M   'P 1'
#
loop_
_entity.id
_entity.type
_entity.pdbx_description
1 polymer ?
#
loop_
_entity_poly.entity_id
_entity_poly.type
_entity_poly.pdbx_seq_one_letter_code
_entity_poly.pdbx_strand_id
1 'polypeptide(L)'
;MADGLRFDWELSGSGWATCRIGDGIAQWKDVVSYCTDALADLLHGVAGLYGPTPVQRFSFDLEPAEARWVLRGRGSDVDIAIHHFPDMSASFDAPDLDGALRWSSAQPRTRLGHVVVEAAQSVLRLHGEDGYRAKWVQHPFPVAALQDLRRLHLRHDGCALPHDVATP
;
A
#
# COMPACT_ATOMS: atom_id res chain seq x y z
N MET A 1 -0.25 -3.91 -23.03
CA MET A 1 0.40 -2.69 -22.52
C MET A 1 -0.63 -1.97 -21.65
N ALA A 2 -0.68 -2.30 -20.37
CA ALA A 2 -1.48 -1.54 -19.40
C ALA A 2 -0.54 -0.50 -18.80
N ASP A 3 -0.60 0.72 -19.30
CA ASP A 3 0.12 1.87 -18.77
C ASP A 3 -0.92 2.66 -17.97
N GLY A 4 -0.96 2.49 -16.64
CA GLY A 4 -2.07 3.07 -15.88
C GLY A 4 -2.24 2.67 -14.42
N LEU A 5 -1.29 1.95 -13.79
CA LEU A 5 -1.38 1.73 -12.35
C LEU A 5 -1.35 3.08 -11.65
N ARG A 6 -2.37 3.34 -10.84
CA ARG A 6 -2.50 4.52 -9.99
C ARG A 6 -2.80 4.07 -8.58
N PHE A 7 -2.21 4.75 -7.62
CA PHE A 7 -2.42 4.52 -6.20
C PHE A 7 -2.57 5.87 -5.51
N ASP A 8 -3.62 6.02 -4.71
CA ASP A 8 -3.91 7.24 -3.95
C ASP A 8 -4.19 6.89 -2.50
N TRP A 9 -3.65 7.71 -1.59
CA TRP A 9 -3.91 7.67 -0.15
C TRP A 9 -4.31 9.06 0.33
N GLU A 10 -5.54 9.20 0.80
CA GLU A 10 -6.12 10.49 1.17
C GLU A 10 -6.64 10.45 2.61
N LEU A 11 -6.02 11.19 3.53
CA LEU A 11 -6.52 11.30 4.90
C LEU A 11 -7.86 12.04 4.94
N SER A 12 -8.89 11.38 5.41
CA SER A 12 -10.27 11.88 5.48
C SER A 12 -10.78 11.82 6.91
N GLY A 13 -11.26 12.92 7.48
CA GLY A 13 -11.73 12.93 8.86
C GLY A 13 -10.63 12.57 9.87
N SER A 14 -11.04 12.12 11.06
CA SER A 14 -10.15 11.68 12.14
C SER A 14 -10.13 10.16 12.16
N GLY A 15 -8.95 9.56 11.96
CA GLY A 15 -8.72 8.13 11.99
C GLY A 15 -9.06 7.39 10.70
N TRP A 16 -9.33 8.10 9.59
CA TRP A 16 -9.70 7.44 8.34
C TRP A 16 -8.86 7.91 7.16
N ALA A 17 -8.69 7.01 6.20
CA ALA A 17 -8.09 7.32 4.92
C ALA A 17 -8.89 6.67 3.80
N THR A 18 -9.06 7.35 2.69
CA THR A 18 -9.53 6.70 1.47
C THR A 18 -8.32 6.16 0.71
N CYS A 19 -8.29 4.84 0.51
CA CYS A 19 -7.28 4.18 -0.30
C CYS A 19 -7.88 3.82 -1.66
N ARG A 20 -7.14 4.06 -2.75
CA ARG A 20 -7.55 3.72 -4.12
C ARG A 20 -6.39 3.10 -4.87
N ILE A 21 -6.64 2.01 -5.58
CA ILE A 21 -5.69 1.43 -6.53
C ILE A 21 -6.43 1.01 -7.80
N GLY A 22 -5.85 1.26 -8.97
CA GLY A 22 -6.43 0.78 -10.22
C GLY A 22 -5.43 0.76 -11.36
N ASP A 23 -5.69 -0.05 -12.38
CA ASP A 23 -4.76 -0.33 -13.48
C ASP A 23 -5.25 0.17 -14.86
N GLY A 24 -6.27 1.03 -14.85
CA GLY A 24 -6.93 1.54 -16.05
C GLY A 24 -8.08 0.66 -16.56
N ILE A 25 -8.23 -0.58 -16.07
CA ILE A 25 -9.34 -1.47 -16.40
C ILE A 25 -10.33 -1.51 -15.24
N ALA A 26 -9.81 -1.71 -14.03
CA ALA A 26 -10.61 -1.76 -12.81
C ALA A 26 -9.93 -0.96 -11.69
N GLN A 27 -10.73 -0.57 -10.71
CA GLN A 27 -10.26 0.11 -9.51
C GLN A 27 -10.86 -0.55 -8.27
N TRP A 28 -10.04 -0.67 -7.24
CA TRP A 28 -10.48 -0.87 -5.87
C TRP A 28 -10.38 0.43 -5.10
N LYS A 29 -11.37 0.68 -4.24
CA LYS A 29 -11.47 1.84 -3.37
C LYS A 29 -12.19 1.42 -2.10
N ASP A 30 -11.60 1.74 -0.95
CA ASP A 30 -12.24 1.58 0.36
C ASP A 30 -11.78 2.67 1.34
N VAL A 31 -12.47 2.74 2.47
CA VAL A 31 -12.14 3.63 3.59
C VAL A 31 -11.47 2.79 4.68
N VAL A 32 -10.22 3.12 4.97
CA VAL A 32 -9.33 2.40 5.89
C VAL A 32 -9.30 3.09 7.23
N SER A 33 -9.47 2.31 8.29
CA SER A 33 -9.39 2.75 9.68
C SER A 33 -7.96 2.76 10.20
N TYR A 34 -7.72 3.69 11.13
CA TYR A 34 -6.53 3.78 11.95
C TYR A 34 -6.27 2.55 12.86
N CYS A 35 -7.22 1.61 12.98
CA CYS A 35 -7.06 0.38 13.77
C CYS A 35 -5.90 -0.51 13.30
N THR A 36 -5.39 -0.28 12.08
CA THR A 36 -4.14 -0.86 11.57
C THR A 36 -3.14 0.23 11.22
N ASP A 37 -1.85 -0.11 11.21
CA ASP A 37 -0.82 0.79 10.69
C ASP A 37 -0.74 0.71 9.15
N ALA A 38 -1.90 0.86 8.50
CA ALA A 38 -2.12 0.44 7.11
C ALA A 38 -1.13 1.06 6.11
N LEU A 39 -0.76 2.34 6.27
CA LEU A 39 0.23 2.95 5.39
C LEU A 39 1.63 2.36 5.61
N ALA A 40 2.02 2.09 6.86
CA ALA A 40 3.30 1.44 7.17
C ALA A 40 3.32 0.00 6.64
N ASP A 41 2.24 -0.75 6.87
CA ASP A 41 2.08 -2.13 6.41
C ASP A 41 2.17 -2.24 4.89
N LEU A 42 1.56 -1.29 4.16
CA LEU A 42 1.71 -1.19 2.71
C LEU A 42 3.16 -0.96 2.30
N LEU A 43 3.84 0.02 2.90
CA LEU A 43 5.24 0.34 2.58
C LEU A 43 6.16 -0.85 2.85
N HIS A 44 6.00 -1.50 4.00
CA HIS A 44 6.74 -2.71 4.35
C HIS A 44 6.41 -3.87 3.42
N GLY A 45 5.14 -4.07 3.06
CA GLY A 45 4.70 -5.09 2.13
C GLY A 45 5.33 -4.92 0.75
N VAL A 46 5.36 -3.71 0.21
CA VAL A 46 6.02 -3.46 -1.09
C VAL A 46 7.54 -3.55 -0.97
N ALA A 47 8.15 -3.08 0.12
CA ALA A 47 9.58 -3.23 0.36
C ALA A 47 10.00 -4.71 0.48
N GLY A 48 9.12 -5.56 1.04
CA GLY A 48 9.33 -7.00 1.15
C GLY A 48 9.50 -7.70 -0.20
N LEU A 49 8.95 -7.15 -1.29
CA LEU A 49 9.12 -7.67 -2.66
C LEU A 49 10.55 -7.55 -3.20
N TYR A 50 11.44 -6.85 -2.50
CA TYR A 50 12.87 -6.79 -2.81
C TYR A 50 13.69 -7.80 -1.99
N GLY A 51 13.05 -8.45 -1.01
CA GLY A 51 13.63 -9.49 -0.18
C GLY A 51 13.47 -10.90 -0.75
N PRO A 52 13.90 -11.92 0.01
CA PRO A 52 13.83 -13.33 -0.42
C PRO A 52 12.42 -13.93 -0.33
N THR A 53 11.51 -13.30 0.42
CA THR A 53 10.16 -13.83 0.64
C THR A 53 9.26 -13.48 -0.55
N PRO A 54 8.78 -14.47 -1.32
CA PRO A 54 8.07 -14.22 -2.57
C PRO A 54 6.64 -13.71 -2.37
N VAL A 55 6.10 -13.81 -1.15
CA VAL A 55 4.72 -13.41 -0.83
C VAL A 55 4.72 -12.46 0.36
N GLN A 56 4.07 -11.31 0.19
CA GLN A 56 3.87 -10.31 1.22
C GLN A 56 2.37 -10.20 1.48
N ARG A 57 1.97 -10.34 2.74
CA ARG A 57 0.57 -10.34 3.17
C ARG A 57 0.40 -9.31 4.28
N PHE A 58 -0.57 -8.42 4.13
CA PHE A 58 -0.97 -7.45 5.15
C PHE A 58 -2.45 -7.10 4.99
N SER A 59 -3.00 -6.43 5.98
CA SER A 59 -4.44 -6.22 6.08
C SER A 59 -4.74 -4.78 6.47
N PHE A 60 -5.73 -4.20 5.79
CA PHE A 60 -6.33 -2.94 6.19
C PHE A 60 -7.62 -3.24 6.96
N ASP A 61 -7.76 -2.63 8.12
CA ASP A 61 -9.03 -2.63 8.85
C ASP A 61 -9.97 -1.60 8.20
N LEU A 62 -11.17 -2.04 7.84
CA LEU A 62 -12.24 -1.21 7.28
C LEU A 62 -13.40 -1.01 8.28
N GLU A 63 -13.27 -1.56 9.49
CA GLU A 63 -14.24 -1.59 10.58
C GLU A 63 -15.67 -2.02 10.18
N PRO A 64 -16.06 -3.30 10.38
CA PRO A 64 -15.27 -4.42 10.93
C PRO A 64 -14.55 -5.25 9.85
N ALA A 65 -14.70 -4.90 8.58
CA ALA A 65 -14.22 -5.72 7.47
C ALA A 65 -12.69 -5.66 7.31
N GLU A 66 -12.12 -6.69 6.70
CA GLU A 66 -10.70 -6.74 6.34
C GLU A 66 -10.56 -6.56 4.82
N ALA A 67 -9.69 -5.65 4.40
CA ALA A 67 -9.11 -5.69 3.06
C ALA A 67 -7.71 -6.29 3.13
N ARG A 68 -7.60 -7.57 2.78
CA ARG A 68 -6.35 -8.31 2.76
C ARG A 68 -5.63 -8.10 1.45
N TRP A 69 -4.42 -7.56 1.53
CA TRP A 69 -3.51 -7.43 0.41
C TRP A 69 -2.57 -8.63 0.39
N VAL A 70 -2.44 -9.22 -0.80
CA VAL A 70 -1.46 -10.27 -1.04
C VAL A 70 -0.68 -9.95 -2.30
N LEU A 71 0.61 -9.66 -2.10
CA LEU A 71 1.56 -9.34 -3.15
C LEU A 71 2.45 -10.56 -3.40
N ARG A 72 2.47 -11.07 -4.63
CA ARG A 72 3.30 -12.21 -5.01
C ARG A 72 4.31 -11.80 -6.07
N GLY A 73 5.60 -11.81 -5.71
CA GLY A 73 6.69 -11.54 -6.64
C GLY A 73 6.83 -12.64 -7.68
N ARG A 74 6.97 -12.26 -8.95
CA ARG A 74 7.23 -13.14 -10.09
C ARG A 74 8.32 -12.53 -10.96
N GLY A 75 9.58 -12.72 -10.55
CA GLY A 75 10.71 -12.08 -11.22
C GLY A 75 10.67 -10.56 -11.02
N SER A 76 10.55 -9.81 -12.12
CA SER A 76 10.41 -8.35 -12.12
C SER A 76 8.97 -7.87 -11.93
N ASP A 77 8.00 -8.79 -12.00
CA ASP A 77 6.58 -8.48 -11.89
C ASP A 77 6.03 -8.87 -10.51
N VAL A 78 4.85 -8.35 -10.19
CA VAL A 78 4.10 -8.64 -8.97
C VAL A 78 2.64 -8.89 -9.33
N ASP A 79 2.09 -9.98 -8.82
CA ASP A 79 0.64 -10.18 -8.76
C ASP A 79 0.11 -9.53 -7.49
N ILE A 80 -0.83 -8.63 -7.64
CA ILE A 80 -1.53 -7.95 -6.55
C ILE A 80 -2.93 -8.54 -6.47
N ALA A 81 -3.34 -8.96 -5.29
CA ALA A 81 -4.71 -9.38 -5.02
C ALA A 81 -5.20 -8.73 -3.73
N ILE A 82 -6.43 -8.20 -3.77
CA ILE A 82 -7.13 -7.64 -2.62
C ILE A 82 -8.38 -8.47 -2.37
N HIS A 83 -8.40 -9.14 -1.22
CA HIS A 83 -9.51 -9.96 -0.76
C HIS A 83 -10.27 -9.22 0.35
N HIS A 84 -11.59 -9.34 0.33
CA HIS A 84 -12.45 -8.79 1.37
C HIS A 84 -12.95 -9.90 2.28
N PHE A 85 -12.79 -9.71 3.58
CA PHE A 85 -13.44 -10.51 4.62
C PHE A 85 -14.44 -9.63 5.38
N PRO A 86 -15.62 -10.14 5.73
CA PRO A 86 -16.65 -9.36 6.41
C PRO A 86 -16.29 -8.99 7.86
N ASP A 87 -15.36 -9.71 8.49
CA ASP A 87 -14.98 -9.52 9.90
C ASP A 87 -13.50 -9.82 10.10
N MET A 88 -12.71 -8.77 10.34
CA MET A 88 -11.27 -8.84 10.57
C MET A 88 -10.90 -9.63 11.82
N SER A 89 -11.75 -9.61 12.85
CA SER A 89 -11.49 -10.31 14.10
C SER A 89 -11.53 -11.84 13.94
N ALA A 90 -12.25 -12.32 12.93
CA ALA A 90 -12.41 -13.74 12.63
C ALA A 90 -11.52 -14.22 11.46
N SER A 91 -10.99 -13.32 10.64
CA SER A 91 -10.34 -13.68 9.38
C SER A 91 -8.82 -13.77 9.44
N PHE A 92 -8.14 -13.28 10.48
CA PHE A 92 -6.67 -13.14 10.49
C PHE A 92 -5.89 -14.41 10.09
N ASP A 93 -6.33 -15.58 10.60
CA ASP A 93 -5.74 -16.89 10.31
C ASP A 93 -6.44 -17.65 9.17
N ALA A 94 -7.52 -17.10 8.62
CA ALA A 94 -8.24 -17.70 7.51
C ALA A 94 -7.36 -17.72 6.24
N PRO A 95 -7.45 -18.77 5.40
CA PRO A 95 -6.85 -18.79 4.08
C PRO A 95 -7.26 -17.59 3.22
N ASP A 96 -6.35 -17.09 2.35
CA ASP A 96 -6.66 -15.96 1.45
C ASP A 96 -7.90 -16.23 0.58
N LEU A 97 -8.08 -17.48 0.14
CA LEU A 97 -9.18 -17.90 -0.74
C LEU A 97 -10.56 -17.88 -0.08
N ASP A 98 -10.62 -17.80 1.25
CA ASP A 98 -11.88 -17.66 1.99
C ASP A 98 -12.43 -16.23 1.86
N GLY A 99 -11.57 -15.27 1.51
CA GLY A 99 -11.95 -13.88 1.25
C GLY A 99 -12.39 -13.68 -0.19
N ALA A 100 -13.43 -12.87 -0.38
CA ALA A 100 -13.93 -12.55 -1.70
C ALA A 100 -12.92 -11.65 -2.45
N LEU A 101 -12.40 -12.10 -3.59
CA LEU A 101 -11.51 -11.30 -4.42
C LEU A 101 -12.24 -10.04 -4.92
N ARG A 102 -11.76 -8.86 -4.53
CA ARG A 102 -12.35 -7.56 -4.93
C ARG A 102 -11.62 -6.94 -6.10
N TRP A 103 -10.31 -7.12 -6.17
CA TRP A 103 -9.49 -6.58 -7.24
C TRP A 103 -8.17 -7.34 -7.33
N SER A 104 -7.68 -7.47 -8.55
CA SER A 104 -6.34 -7.99 -8.80
C SER A 104 -5.74 -7.36 -10.04
N SER A 105 -4.41 -7.33 -10.08
CA SER A 105 -3.67 -6.87 -11.24
C SER A 105 -2.25 -7.45 -11.23
N ALA A 106 -1.70 -7.72 -12.41
CA ALA A 106 -0.30 -8.06 -12.58
C ALA A 106 0.45 -6.83 -13.09
N GLN A 107 1.48 -6.40 -12.35
CA GLN A 107 2.18 -5.15 -12.63
C GLN A 107 3.69 -5.34 -12.54
N PRO A 108 4.49 -4.56 -13.28
CA PRO A 108 5.91 -4.46 -12.98
C PRO A 108 6.10 -4.00 -11.54
N ARG A 109 6.98 -4.66 -10.78
CA ARG A 109 7.32 -4.25 -9.41
C ARG A 109 7.78 -2.80 -9.36
N THR A 110 8.52 -2.39 -10.39
CA THR A 110 8.97 -1.01 -10.59
C THR A 110 7.82 -0.01 -10.54
N ARG A 111 6.70 -0.33 -11.18
CA ARG A 111 5.53 0.54 -11.23
C ARG A 111 4.80 0.59 -9.90
N LEU A 112 4.60 -0.57 -9.25
CA LEU A 112 3.98 -0.63 -7.92
C LEU A 112 4.81 0.17 -6.90
N GLY A 113 6.13 -0.06 -6.87
CA GLY A 113 7.05 0.68 -6.02
C GLY A 113 6.94 2.19 -6.21
N HIS A 114 6.96 2.65 -7.46
CA HIS A 114 6.87 4.07 -7.78
C HIS A 114 5.57 4.72 -7.29
N VAL A 115 4.40 4.16 -7.63
CA VAL A 115 3.11 4.78 -7.27
C VAL A 115 2.86 4.81 -5.77
N VAL A 116 3.34 3.80 -5.04
CA VAL A 116 3.23 3.74 -3.58
C VAL A 116 4.16 4.77 -2.92
N VAL A 117 5.40 4.90 -3.40
CA VAL A 117 6.33 5.94 -2.91
C VAL A 117 5.76 7.34 -3.16
N GLU A 118 5.24 7.60 -4.36
CA GLU A 118 4.69 8.92 -4.70
C GLU A 118 3.44 9.28 -3.88
N ALA A 119 2.55 8.32 -3.62
CA ALA A 119 1.39 8.56 -2.77
C ALA A 119 1.79 8.85 -1.32
N ALA A 120 2.66 8.03 -0.73
CA ALA A 120 3.15 8.25 0.63
C ALA A 120 3.92 9.58 0.76
N GLN A 121 4.75 9.91 -0.23
CA GLN A 121 5.43 11.21 -0.27
C GLN A 121 4.44 12.37 -0.40
N SER A 122 3.36 12.21 -1.16
CA SER A 122 2.31 13.24 -1.28
C SER A 122 1.60 13.48 0.05
N VAL A 123 1.34 12.43 0.81
CA VAL A 123 0.80 12.53 2.17
C VAL A 123 1.76 13.31 3.08
N LEU A 124 3.06 12.97 3.06
CA LEU A 124 4.08 13.67 3.84
C LEU A 124 4.17 15.15 3.45
N ARG A 125 4.17 15.46 2.15
CA ARG A 125 4.22 16.86 1.66
C ARG A 125 2.99 17.66 2.08
N LEU A 126 1.80 17.06 2.03
CA LEU A 126 0.55 17.75 2.30
C LEU A 126 0.29 17.96 3.79
N HIS A 127 0.69 17.01 4.63
CA HIS A 127 0.33 17.00 6.05
C HIS A 127 1.52 17.17 6.99
N GLY A 128 2.74 16.85 6.55
CA GLY A 128 3.87 16.61 7.46
C GLY A 128 3.62 15.41 8.38
N GLU A 129 4.62 15.04 9.17
CA GLU A 129 4.48 13.94 10.14
C GLU A 129 3.47 14.26 11.25
N ASP A 130 3.54 15.48 11.80
CA ASP A 130 2.65 15.92 12.87
C ASP A 130 1.20 16.04 12.40
N GLY A 131 0.97 16.60 11.20
CA GLY A 131 -0.38 16.69 10.63
C GLY A 131 -0.93 15.35 10.20
N TYR A 132 -0.07 14.41 9.75
CA TYR A 132 -0.46 13.01 9.57
C TYR A 132 -0.92 12.42 10.90
N ARG A 133 -0.10 12.52 11.96
CA ARG A 133 -0.41 11.96 13.28
C ARG A 133 -1.70 12.56 13.86
N ALA A 134 -1.91 13.86 13.71
CA ALA A 134 -3.12 14.52 14.19
C ALA A 134 -4.40 14.00 13.52
N LYS A 135 -4.32 13.65 12.23
CA LYS A 135 -5.45 13.11 11.47
C LYS A 135 -5.60 11.59 11.61
N TRP A 136 -4.51 10.84 11.53
CA TRP A 136 -4.51 9.38 11.61
C TRP A 136 -4.64 8.87 13.05
N VAL A 137 -4.37 9.73 14.03
CA VAL A 137 -4.54 9.53 15.48
C VAL A 137 -3.55 8.54 16.08
N GLN A 138 -3.66 7.25 15.74
CA GLN A 138 -3.00 6.18 16.48
C GLN A 138 -1.54 6.00 16.08
N HIS A 139 -1.23 6.03 14.79
CA HIS A 139 0.11 5.70 14.27
C HIS A 139 0.86 6.94 13.75
N PRO A 140 2.18 7.05 13.97
CA PRO A 140 3.02 8.09 13.36
C PRO A 140 3.14 7.88 11.85
N PHE A 141 3.58 8.92 11.13
CA PHE A 141 3.91 8.77 9.73
C PHE A 141 5.12 7.81 9.58
N PRO A 142 5.06 6.80 8.69
CA PRO A 142 6.10 5.77 8.58
C PRO A 142 7.31 6.22 7.73
N VAL A 143 8.01 7.28 8.17
CA VAL A 143 9.13 7.88 7.41
C VAL A 143 10.23 6.87 7.09
N ALA A 144 10.61 6.02 8.05
CA ALA A 144 11.64 5.01 7.85
C ALA A 144 11.24 3.98 6.79
N ALA A 145 9.98 3.52 6.80
CA ALA A 145 9.46 2.58 5.82
C ALA A 145 9.42 3.19 4.41
N LEU A 146 9.03 4.47 4.30
CA LEU A 146 9.05 5.21 3.04
C LEU A 146 10.47 5.34 2.48
N GLN A 147 11.42 5.75 3.31
CA GLN A 147 12.83 5.86 2.93
C GLN A 147 13.41 4.52 2.48
N ASP A 148 13.09 3.43 3.19
CA ASP A 148 13.55 2.10 2.84
C ASP A 148 12.98 1.61 1.51
N LEU A 149 11.66 1.74 1.30
CA LEU A 149 11.05 1.39 0.02
C LEU A 149 11.66 2.21 -1.13
N ARG A 150 11.83 3.52 -0.94
CA ARG A 150 12.47 4.38 -1.93
C ARG A 150 13.89 3.91 -2.27
N ARG A 151 14.71 3.63 -1.26
CA ARG A 151 16.09 3.17 -1.45
C ARG A 151 16.14 1.86 -2.23
N LEU A 152 15.28 0.90 -1.90
CA LEU A 152 15.19 -0.40 -2.57
C LEU A 152 14.73 -0.24 -4.03
N HIS A 153 13.68 0.56 -4.24
CA HIS A 153 13.15 0.86 -5.56
C HIS A 153 14.20 1.49 -6.47
N LEU A 154 14.88 2.55 -6.02
CA LEU A 154 15.93 3.22 -6.79
C LEU A 154 17.10 2.30 -7.12
N ARG A 155 17.49 1.42 -6.18
CA ARG A 155 18.62 0.50 -6.36
C ARG A 155 18.33 -0.61 -7.38
N HIS A 156 17.13 -1.18 -7.34
CA HIS A 156 16.84 -2.43 -8.04
C HIS A 156 16.01 -2.26 -9.32
N ASP A 157 15.25 -1.18 -9.44
CA ASP A 157 14.28 -1.03 -10.53
C ASP A 157 14.70 -0.03 -11.61
N GLY A 158 15.84 0.65 -11.45
CA GLY A 158 16.35 1.61 -12.44
C GLY A 158 15.34 2.70 -12.78
N CYS A 159 14.51 3.10 -11.81
CA CYS A 159 13.39 4.00 -12.06
C CYS A 159 13.89 5.38 -12.47
N ALA A 160 13.61 5.76 -13.73
CA ALA A 160 13.97 7.06 -14.30
C ALA A 160 12.97 8.17 -13.98
N LEU A 161 11.87 7.84 -13.29
CA LEU A 161 10.86 8.83 -12.90
C LEU A 161 11.39 9.71 -11.76
N PRO A 162 10.98 10.98 -11.68
CA PRO A 162 11.43 11.88 -10.63
C PRO A 162 11.04 11.33 -9.27
N HIS A 163 11.99 11.31 -8.33
CA HIS A 163 11.71 11.06 -6.92
C HIS A 163 12.18 12.30 -6.17
N ASP A 164 11.28 12.89 -5.38
CA ASP A 164 11.64 14.05 -4.58
C ASP A 164 12.50 13.62 -3.38
N VAL A 165 13.80 13.83 -3.50
CA VAL A 165 14.80 13.48 -2.45
C VAL A 165 14.88 14.58 -1.38
N ALA A 166 14.15 15.70 -1.53
CA ALA A 166 14.37 16.92 -0.75
C ALA A 166 13.69 16.95 0.62
N THR A 167 13.01 15.90 1.07
CA THR A 167 12.44 15.84 2.42
C THR A 167 13.00 14.62 3.16
N PRO A 168 13.76 14.83 4.26
CA PRO A 168 14.13 13.77 5.19
C PRO A 168 12.90 13.03 5.68
#